data_AF-A0A6N8FAM5-F1
#
_entry.id   AF-A0A6N8FAM5-F1
#
_cell.length_a   1.000
_cell.length_b   1.000
_cell.length_c   1.000
_cell.angle_alpha   90.00
_cell.angle_beta   90.00
_cell.angle_gamma   90.00
#
_symmetry.space_group_name_H-M   'P 1'
#
loop_
_entity.id
_entity.type
_entity.pdbx_description
1 polymer ?
#
loop_
_entity_poly.entity_id
_entity_poly.type
_entity_poly.pdbx_seq_one_letter_code
_entity_poly.pdbx_strand_id
1 'polypeptide(L)'
;MFSQSVIEQLGFYVYYLQDPHNGDVFYVGKGTGNRVFNHLDCAIDSDGKTEKLDRIRDIISSGLTVKHYVLHHGLSEKSAFEVEASILDFIGMGNLSNQQGGHYSSDYGIKTAEEINAMYNAETFKTDIPLILININKRYYREITENKLYDATRKSWVIGERKNQAKFVVATYRGLTREVYKIHEWFPVEIEGKTRWGFNGVLANEVLRNELMYKLISSFFSKGAVNPIKYLNC
;
A
#
# COMPACT_ATOMS: atom_id res chain seq x y z
N MET A 1 2.13 27.61 -21.49
CA MET A 1 1.69 28.28 -20.24
C MET A 1 0.24 28.73 -20.40
N PHE A 2 -0.55 28.73 -19.32
CA PHE A 2 -1.93 29.25 -19.31
C PHE A 2 -1.97 30.77 -19.12
N SER A 3 -2.98 31.42 -19.70
CA SER A 3 -3.28 32.84 -19.45
C SER A 3 -3.91 33.05 -18.07
N GLN A 4 -3.87 34.27 -17.57
CA GLN A 4 -4.48 34.62 -16.28
C GLN A 4 -5.98 34.29 -16.22
N SER A 5 -6.72 34.59 -17.28
CA SER A 5 -8.15 34.24 -17.40
C SER A 5 -8.42 32.73 -17.34
N VAL A 6 -7.51 31.92 -17.88
CA VAL A 6 -7.61 30.46 -17.78
C VAL A 6 -7.31 30.01 -16.36
N ILE A 7 -6.25 30.54 -15.73
CA ILE A 7 -5.85 30.18 -14.36
C ILE A 7 -6.99 30.42 -13.36
N GLU A 8 -7.69 31.55 -13.49
CA GLU A 8 -8.82 31.92 -12.63
C GLU A 8 -10.00 30.94 -12.75
N GLN A 9 -10.23 30.37 -13.93
CA GLN A 9 -11.29 29.39 -14.16
C GLN A 9 -10.85 27.94 -13.89
N LEU A 10 -9.55 27.65 -14.00
CA LEU A 10 -9.02 26.29 -13.95
C LEU A 10 -9.11 25.68 -12.55
N GLY A 11 -9.03 26.51 -11.50
CA GLY A 11 -9.03 26.06 -10.11
C GLY A 11 -7.89 25.08 -9.81
N PHE A 12 -8.12 24.13 -8.89
CA PHE A 12 -7.24 22.97 -8.78
C PHE A 12 -7.55 21.97 -9.88
N TYR A 13 -6.52 21.27 -10.34
CA TYR A 13 -6.61 20.28 -11.39
C TYR A 13 -5.64 19.12 -11.16
N VAL A 14 -5.93 17.98 -11.78
CA VAL A 14 -5.03 16.83 -11.90
C VAL A 14 -4.54 16.78 -13.35
N TYR A 15 -3.26 16.54 -13.54
CA TYR A 15 -2.60 16.48 -14.83
C TYR A 15 -1.67 15.28 -14.92
N TYR A 16 -1.28 14.93 -16.14
CA TYR A 16 -0.26 13.94 -16.39
C TYR A 16 0.71 14.38 -17.48
N LEU A 17 1.91 13.81 -17.45
CA LEU A 17 2.94 13.99 -18.47
C LEU A 17 3.10 12.70 -19.26
N GLN A 18 3.24 12.83 -20.57
CA GLN A 18 3.35 11.71 -21.49
C GLN A 18 4.65 11.81 -22.30
N ASP A 19 5.35 10.69 -22.45
CA ASP A 19 6.50 10.56 -23.33
C ASP A 19 6.00 10.52 -24.80
N PRO A 20 6.40 11.49 -25.64
CA PRO A 20 6.02 11.51 -27.05
C PRO A 20 6.58 10.35 -27.87
N HIS A 21 7.63 9.65 -27.43
CA HIS A 21 8.24 8.54 -28.19
C HIS A 21 7.33 7.31 -28.27
N ASN A 22 6.67 6.98 -27.16
CA ASN A 22 5.91 5.73 -27.02
C ASN A 22 4.49 5.92 -26.49
N GLY A 23 4.13 7.13 -26.05
CA GLY A 23 2.81 7.42 -25.49
C GLY A 23 2.66 7.06 -24.01
N ASP A 24 3.74 6.69 -23.32
CA ASP A 24 3.66 6.29 -21.91
C ASP A 24 3.41 7.49 -21.00
N VAL A 25 2.47 7.31 -20.07
CA VAL A 25 2.27 8.24 -18.95
C VAL A 25 3.35 7.95 -17.91
N PHE A 26 4.25 8.91 -17.69
CA PHE A 26 5.37 8.73 -16.75
C PHE A 26 5.26 9.61 -15.49
N TYR A 27 4.26 10.49 -15.42
CA TYR A 27 4.01 11.31 -14.24
C TYR A 27 2.53 11.71 -14.15
N VAL A 28 2.00 11.70 -12.93
CA VAL A 28 0.69 12.25 -12.59
C VAL A 28 0.88 13.17 -11.38
N GLY A 29 0.19 14.31 -11.38
CA GLY A 29 0.23 15.22 -10.24
C GLY A 29 -0.98 16.13 -10.16
N LYS A 30 -1.21 16.72 -8.99
CA LYS A 30 -2.16 17.83 -8.80
C LYS A 30 -1.49 19.20 -8.89
N GLY A 31 -2.25 20.22 -9.30
CA GLY A 31 -1.75 21.58 -9.36
C GLY A 31 -2.79 22.68 -9.52
N THR A 32 -2.29 23.91 -9.49
CA THR A 32 -3.01 25.16 -9.76
C THR A 32 -2.11 26.04 -10.63
N GLY A 33 -2.72 27.01 -11.32
CA GLY A 33 -1.99 27.91 -12.22
C GLY A 33 -1.15 27.13 -13.24
N ASN A 34 0.11 27.50 -13.38
CA ASN A 34 1.02 26.93 -14.38
C ASN A 34 1.83 25.71 -13.92
N ARG A 35 1.51 25.13 -12.76
CA ARG A 35 2.28 24.01 -12.18
C ARG A 35 2.55 22.86 -13.14
N VAL A 36 1.62 22.54 -14.04
CA VAL A 36 1.83 21.52 -15.08
C VAL A 36 3.08 21.77 -15.93
N PHE A 37 3.41 23.03 -16.23
CA PHE A 37 4.55 23.42 -17.06
C PHE A 37 5.86 23.56 -16.28
N ASN A 38 5.80 23.84 -14.97
CA ASN A 38 6.96 24.16 -14.14
C ASN A 38 7.99 23.02 -14.01
N HIS A 39 7.65 21.78 -14.40
CA HIS A 39 8.61 20.65 -14.35
C HIS A 39 9.71 20.74 -15.40
N LEU A 40 9.47 21.45 -16.51
CA LEU A 40 10.49 21.69 -17.53
C LEU A 40 11.60 22.59 -16.99
N ASP A 41 11.24 23.66 -16.30
CA ASP A 41 12.18 24.64 -15.75
C ASP A 41 13.07 24.00 -14.66
N CYS A 42 12.48 23.17 -13.78
CA CYS A 42 13.25 22.46 -12.75
C CYS A 42 14.19 21.37 -13.31
N ALA A 43 13.90 20.79 -14.47
CA ALA A 43 14.79 19.79 -15.11
C ALA A 43 16.05 20.41 -15.70
N ILE A 44 15.97 21.69 -16.07
CA ILE A 44 17.07 22.49 -16.62
C ILE A 44 17.94 23.07 -15.48
N ASP A 45 17.32 23.52 -14.38
CA ASP A 45 18.02 24.25 -13.31
C ASP A 45 18.49 23.41 -12.11
N SER A 46 18.04 22.17 -11.95
CA SER A 46 18.38 21.36 -10.76
C SER A 46 19.32 20.20 -11.08
N ASP A 47 20.39 20.04 -10.29
CA ASP A 47 21.27 18.85 -10.27
C ASP A 47 20.61 17.61 -9.62
N GLY A 48 19.33 17.71 -9.24
CA GLY A 48 18.58 16.61 -8.66
C GLY A 48 18.39 15.47 -9.67
N LYS A 49 18.81 14.26 -9.30
CA LYS A 49 18.50 13.03 -10.05
C LYS A 49 17.21 12.43 -9.51
N THR A 50 16.17 12.46 -10.33
CA THR A 50 14.93 11.71 -10.08
C THR A 50 14.49 11.12 -11.41
N GLU A 51 13.90 9.92 -11.38
CA GLU A 51 13.44 9.22 -12.58
C GLU A 51 12.53 10.10 -13.47
N LYS A 52 11.70 10.96 -12.85
CA LYS A 52 10.91 11.98 -13.54
C LYS A 52 11.77 12.99 -14.32
N LEU A 53 12.76 13.60 -13.66
CA LEU A 53 13.61 14.63 -14.29
C LEU A 53 14.50 14.03 -15.37
N ASP A 54 15.00 12.81 -15.14
CA ASP A 54 15.81 12.09 -16.12
C ASP A 54 14.98 11.78 -17.39
N ARG A 55 13.73 11.31 -17.23
CA ARG A 55 12.80 11.11 -18.35
C ARG A 55 12.54 12.40 -19.14
N ILE A 56 12.38 13.53 -18.45
CA ILE A 56 12.18 14.84 -19.09
C ILE A 56 13.44 15.25 -19.88
N ARG A 57 14.63 15.11 -19.29
CA ARG A 57 15.92 15.42 -19.94
C ARG A 57 16.13 14.55 -21.18
N ASP A 58 15.82 13.26 -21.11
CA ASP A 58 15.91 12.33 -22.24
C ASP A 58 15.04 12.78 -23.42
N ILE A 59 13.78 13.16 -23.13
CA ILE A 59 12.84 13.69 -24.14
C ILE A 59 13.38 14.96 -24.79
N ILE A 60 13.86 15.92 -23.98
CA ILE A 60 14.40 17.20 -24.46
C ILE A 60 15.68 16.98 -25.29
N SER A 61 16.58 16.09 -24.84
CA SER A 61 17.83 15.78 -25.54
C SER A 61 17.60 15.19 -26.93
N SER A 62 16.43 14.56 -27.14
CA SER A 62 15.98 14.02 -28.44
C SER A 62 15.31 15.08 -29.33
N GLY A 63 15.31 16.36 -28.91
CA GLY A 63 14.65 17.45 -29.63
C GLY A 63 13.13 17.43 -29.56
N LEU A 64 12.55 16.60 -28.67
CA LEU A 64 11.12 16.50 -28.47
C LEU A 64 10.65 17.31 -27.26
N THR A 65 9.34 17.54 -27.20
CA THR A 65 8.71 18.23 -26.08
C THR A 65 7.81 17.28 -25.31
N VAL A 66 7.90 17.33 -23.97
CA VAL A 66 7.02 16.58 -23.08
C VAL A 66 5.58 17.02 -23.33
N LYS A 67 4.67 16.06 -23.50
CA LYS A 67 3.25 16.36 -23.67
C LYS A 67 2.59 16.52 -22.31
N HIS A 68 1.83 17.60 -22.17
CA HIS A 68 1.17 17.99 -20.93
C HIS A 68 -0.35 17.87 -21.11
N TYR A 69 -1.01 17.15 -20.21
CA TYR A 69 -2.45 16.94 -20.28
C TYR A 69 -3.10 17.26 -18.95
N VAL A 70 -4.16 18.08 -18.99
CA VAL A 70 -5.06 18.24 -17.84
C VAL A 70 -6.08 17.11 -17.90
N LEU A 71 -6.09 16.25 -16.89
CA LEU A 71 -7.00 15.11 -16.78
C LEU A 71 -8.36 15.55 -16.26
N HIS A 72 -8.36 16.40 -15.23
CA HIS A 72 -9.58 16.91 -14.61
C HIS A 72 -9.30 18.28 -13.96
N HIS A 73 -10.23 19.23 -14.05
CA HIS A 73 -10.05 20.62 -13.60
C HIS A 73 -11.31 21.20 -12.96
N GLY A 74 -11.22 22.41 -12.41
CA GLY A 74 -12.32 23.06 -11.68
C GLY A 74 -12.55 22.44 -10.30
N LEU A 75 -11.52 21.80 -9.74
CA LEU A 75 -11.62 21.07 -8.48
C LEU A 75 -11.35 21.96 -7.28
N SER A 76 -11.87 21.54 -6.13
CA SER A 76 -11.32 21.93 -4.83
C SER A 76 -9.96 21.25 -4.63
N GLU A 77 -9.12 21.78 -3.75
CA GLU A 77 -7.84 21.13 -3.42
C GLU A 77 -8.02 19.70 -2.91
N LYS A 78 -9.03 19.48 -2.04
CA LYS A 78 -9.35 18.16 -1.48
C LYS A 78 -9.74 17.19 -2.60
N SER A 79 -10.62 17.60 -3.51
CA SER A 79 -11.05 16.76 -4.63
C SER A 79 -9.88 16.45 -5.57
N ALA A 80 -9.01 17.43 -5.87
CA ALA A 80 -7.83 17.20 -6.68
C ALA A 80 -6.86 16.20 -6.04
N PHE A 81 -6.72 16.23 -4.72
CA PHE A 81 -5.94 15.25 -3.96
C PHE A 81 -6.54 13.84 -4.02
N GLU A 82 -7.85 13.70 -3.83
CA GLU A 82 -8.54 12.40 -3.92
C GLU A 82 -8.48 11.79 -5.33
N VAL A 83 -8.63 12.63 -6.37
CA VAL A 83 -8.50 12.21 -7.78
C VAL A 83 -7.06 11.80 -8.10
N GLU A 84 -6.07 12.59 -7.69
CA GLU A 84 -4.64 12.26 -7.86
C GLU A 84 -4.32 10.91 -7.20
N ALA A 85 -4.73 10.71 -5.95
CA ALA A 85 -4.54 9.45 -5.22
C ALA A 85 -5.16 8.26 -5.95
N SER A 86 -6.40 8.42 -6.44
CA SER A 86 -7.14 7.36 -7.16
C SER A 86 -6.46 6.96 -8.47
N ILE A 87 -5.94 7.95 -9.22
CA ILE A 87 -5.24 7.70 -10.48
C ILE A 87 -3.87 7.05 -10.24
N LEU A 88 -3.13 7.52 -9.22
CA LEU A 88 -1.84 6.93 -8.85
C LEU A 88 -2.01 5.48 -8.39
N ASP A 89 -3.01 5.21 -7.56
CA ASP A 89 -3.37 3.85 -7.14
C ASP A 89 -3.69 2.97 -8.36
N PHE A 90 -4.43 3.49 -9.34
CA PHE A 90 -4.79 2.75 -10.55
C PHE A 90 -3.59 2.45 -11.45
N ILE A 91 -2.73 3.45 -11.70
CA ILE A 91 -1.56 3.30 -12.58
C ILE A 91 -0.45 2.49 -11.90
N GLY A 92 -0.29 2.63 -10.57
CA GLY A 92 0.68 1.89 -9.76
C GLY A 92 0.48 0.37 -9.75
N MET A 93 -0.64 -0.12 -10.28
CA MET A 93 -0.83 -1.56 -10.58
C MET A 93 0.07 -2.07 -11.72
N GLY A 94 0.68 -1.20 -12.52
CA GLY A 94 1.44 -1.62 -13.70
C GLY A 94 2.66 -0.79 -14.11
N ASN A 95 2.82 0.46 -13.67
CA ASN A 95 3.99 1.28 -13.99
C ASN A 95 4.05 2.48 -13.03
N LEU A 96 5.23 2.91 -12.60
CA LEU A 96 5.64 4.31 -12.40
C LEU A 96 6.82 4.40 -11.43
N SER A 97 7.94 4.79 -12.01
CA SER A 97 9.20 5.23 -11.46
C SER A 97 9.07 6.57 -10.71
N ASN A 98 8.27 6.59 -9.64
CA ASN A 98 8.22 7.72 -8.71
C ASN A 98 8.93 7.34 -7.41
N GLN A 99 10.16 7.84 -7.23
CA GLN A 99 10.91 7.84 -5.96
C GLN A 99 10.28 8.71 -4.85
N GLN A 100 8.96 8.77 -4.79
CA GLN A 100 8.19 8.90 -3.56
C GLN A 100 7.20 7.73 -3.54
N GLY A 101 7.77 6.53 -3.43
CA GLY A 101 7.01 5.31 -3.26
C GLY A 101 6.28 5.33 -1.92
N GLY A 102 4.95 5.26 -1.99
CA GLY A 102 4.11 4.74 -0.93
C GLY A 102 3.50 5.78 0.00
N HIS A 103 2.29 6.25 -0.32
CA HIS A 103 1.30 6.63 0.70
C HIS A 103 -0.18 6.49 0.28
N TYR A 104 -0.51 6.24 -0.99
CA TYR A 104 -1.90 6.37 -1.45
C TYR A 104 -2.82 5.17 -1.29
N SER A 105 -2.34 4.02 -0.83
CA SER A 105 -3.25 3.14 -0.10
C SER A 105 -3.50 3.79 1.27
N SER A 106 -4.38 4.77 1.32
CA SER A 106 -5.05 5.21 2.54
C SER A 106 -6.06 4.14 2.97
N ASP A 107 -6.80 4.36 4.04
CA ASP A 107 -7.97 3.53 4.36
C ASP A 107 -9.00 3.50 3.21
N TYR A 108 -8.95 4.44 2.26
CA TYR A 108 -9.91 4.60 1.17
C TYR A 108 -9.36 4.30 -0.24
N GLY A 109 -8.11 3.82 -0.36
CA GLY A 109 -7.53 3.39 -1.65
C GLY A 109 -8.12 2.07 -2.18
N ILE A 110 -7.55 1.51 -3.26
CA ILE A 110 -8.11 0.31 -3.92
C ILE A 110 -8.27 -0.85 -2.92
N LYS A 111 -9.45 -1.49 -2.93
CA LYS A 111 -9.79 -2.70 -2.16
C LYS A 111 -10.54 -3.70 -3.02
N THR A 112 -10.54 -4.98 -2.66
CA THR A 112 -11.47 -5.97 -3.24
C THR A 112 -12.89 -5.77 -2.69
N ALA A 113 -13.89 -6.38 -3.32
CA ALA A 113 -15.25 -6.34 -2.82
C ALA A 113 -15.35 -6.96 -1.41
N GLU A 114 -14.61 -8.05 -1.16
CA GLU A 114 -14.50 -8.70 0.15
C GLU A 114 -13.87 -7.78 1.18
N GLU A 115 -12.83 -7.03 0.83
CA GLU A 115 -12.20 -6.06 1.72
C GLU A 115 -13.10 -4.85 2.04
N ILE A 116 -13.90 -4.39 1.08
CA ILE A 116 -14.91 -3.34 1.30
C ILE A 116 -16.02 -3.88 2.19
N ASN A 117 -16.53 -5.07 1.91
CA ASN A 117 -17.50 -5.74 2.78
C ASN A 117 -16.92 -5.96 4.18
N ALA A 118 -15.65 -6.33 4.31
CA ALA A 118 -15.00 -6.42 5.61
C ALA A 118 -14.92 -5.04 6.28
N MET A 119 -14.50 -4.01 5.57
CA MET A 119 -14.34 -2.69 6.17
C MET A 119 -15.67 -2.11 6.68
N TYR A 120 -16.77 -2.32 5.95
CA TYR A 120 -18.06 -1.69 6.24
C TYR A 120 -19.10 -2.62 6.87
N ASN A 121 -18.95 -3.95 6.71
CA ASN A 121 -19.84 -4.97 7.27
C ASN A 121 -19.12 -6.00 8.16
N ALA A 122 -17.80 -5.93 8.39
CA ALA A 122 -17.15 -6.98 9.17
C ALA A 122 -17.70 -7.03 10.58
N GLU A 123 -18.05 -8.24 10.95
CA GLU A 123 -18.18 -8.63 12.33
C GLU A 123 -16.83 -8.46 13.03
N THR A 124 -16.88 -7.97 14.27
CA THR A 124 -15.72 -7.98 15.16
C THR A 124 -15.20 -9.40 15.28
N PHE A 125 -13.89 -9.58 15.08
CA PHE A 125 -13.23 -10.86 15.23
C PHE A 125 -13.47 -11.40 16.65
N LYS A 126 -14.01 -12.61 16.73
CA LYS A 126 -14.26 -13.34 17.98
C LYS A 126 -13.91 -14.80 17.75
N THR A 127 -13.27 -15.40 18.73
CA THR A 127 -12.89 -16.81 18.67
C THR A 127 -12.54 -17.28 20.08
N ASP A 128 -12.87 -18.54 20.39
CA ASP A 128 -12.41 -19.24 21.58
C ASP A 128 -11.20 -20.14 21.27
N ILE A 129 -10.76 -20.15 20.01
CA ILE A 129 -9.64 -20.97 19.54
C ILE A 129 -8.32 -20.38 20.04
N PRO A 130 -7.40 -21.19 20.59
CA PRO A 130 -6.04 -20.77 20.92
C PRO A 130 -5.27 -20.37 19.65
N LEU A 131 -5.02 -19.07 19.48
CA LEU A 131 -4.31 -18.57 18.31
C LEU A 131 -3.50 -17.29 18.57
N ILE A 132 -2.63 -16.96 17.61
CA ILE A 132 -1.83 -15.74 17.62
C ILE A 132 -2.18 -14.90 16.39
N LEU A 133 -2.55 -13.63 16.62
CA LEU A 133 -2.62 -12.63 15.56
C LEU A 133 -1.23 -12.05 15.31
N ILE A 134 -0.84 -11.98 14.03
CA ILE A 134 0.43 -11.40 13.60
C ILE A 134 0.16 -10.27 12.60
N ASN A 135 0.53 -9.05 12.97
CA ASN A 135 0.41 -7.89 12.11
C ASN A 135 1.61 -7.79 11.14
N ILE A 136 1.32 -7.91 9.85
CA ILE A 136 2.30 -7.91 8.76
C ILE A 136 2.24 -6.62 7.92
N ASN A 137 1.80 -5.49 8.49
CA ASN A 137 1.70 -4.19 7.80
C ASN A 137 2.94 -3.78 7.01
N LYS A 138 4.15 -4.14 7.49
CA LYS A 138 5.43 -3.82 6.82
C LYS A 138 5.83 -4.80 5.71
N ARG A 139 5.16 -5.95 5.61
CA ARG A 139 5.53 -7.07 4.71
C ARG A 139 4.44 -7.42 3.70
N TYR A 140 3.21 -6.94 3.92
CA TYR A 140 2.07 -7.19 3.06
C TYR A 140 1.96 -6.15 1.94
N TYR A 141 1.66 -6.62 0.74
CA TYR A 141 1.25 -5.83 -0.43
C TYR A 141 0.15 -6.60 -1.16
N ARG A 142 -0.61 -5.93 -2.02
CA ARG A 142 -1.88 -6.46 -2.55
C ARG A 142 -1.69 -7.71 -3.41
N GLU A 143 -0.68 -7.73 -4.26
CA GLU A 143 -0.36 -8.81 -5.19
C GLU A 143 0.53 -9.88 -4.54
N ILE A 144 0.55 -9.94 -3.21
CA ILE A 144 1.35 -10.93 -2.50
C ILE A 144 0.80 -12.32 -2.78
N THR A 145 1.60 -13.15 -3.42
CA THR A 145 1.28 -14.57 -3.64
C THR A 145 1.09 -15.28 -2.30
N GLU A 146 0.29 -16.35 -2.25
CA GLU A 146 0.08 -17.18 -1.05
C GLU A 146 1.40 -17.58 -0.36
N ASN A 147 2.39 -18.03 -1.14
CA ASN A 147 3.72 -18.40 -0.63
C ASN A 147 4.43 -17.23 0.07
N LYS A 148 4.41 -16.04 -0.54
CA LYS A 148 5.01 -14.84 0.06
C LYS A 148 4.21 -14.34 1.26
N LEU A 149 2.88 -14.51 1.29
CA LEU A 149 2.05 -14.18 2.45
C LEU A 149 2.39 -15.08 3.63
N TYR A 150 2.56 -16.38 3.37
CA TYR A 150 3.01 -17.33 4.36
C TYR A 150 4.41 -16.99 4.86
N ASP A 151 5.37 -16.70 3.97
CA ASP A 151 6.73 -16.30 4.34
C ASP A 151 6.78 -15.01 5.15
N ALA A 152 5.95 -14.03 4.80
CA ALA A 152 5.80 -12.78 5.54
C ALA A 152 5.30 -13.03 6.97
N THR A 153 4.45 -14.04 7.15
CA THR A 153 3.77 -14.39 8.41
C THR A 153 4.57 -15.37 9.27
N ARG A 154 5.35 -16.28 8.69
CA ARG A 154 5.83 -17.48 9.39
C ARG A 154 7.03 -17.30 10.32
N LYS A 155 7.79 -16.21 10.23
CA LYS A 155 9.09 -16.13 10.94
C LYS A 155 9.54 -14.73 11.39
N SER A 156 10.50 -14.77 12.31
CA SER A 156 11.25 -13.63 12.86
C SER A 156 10.47 -12.75 13.82
N TRP A 157 9.61 -13.37 14.65
CA TRP A 157 8.77 -12.69 15.63
C TRP A 157 9.33 -12.79 17.04
N VAL A 158 9.12 -11.74 17.83
CA VAL A 158 9.40 -11.77 19.27
C VAL A 158 8.18 -12.35 19.96
N ILE A 159 8.24 -13.64 20.28
CA ILE A 159 7.13 -14.44 20.83
C ILE A 159 7.65 -15.20 22.05
N GLY A 160 6.85 -15.28 23.12
CA GLY A 160 7.17 -15.98 24.37
C GLY A 160 6.50 -17.35 24.46
N GLU A 161 6.60 -18.00 25.63
CA GLU A 161 6.19 -19.40 25.83
C GLU A 161 4.70 -19.70 25.57
N ARG A 162 3.82 -18.70 25.67
CA ARG A 162 2.39 -18.83 25.32
C ARG A 162 2.16 -19.34 23.89
N LYS A 163 3.16 -19.23 23.01
CA LYS A 163 3.16 -19.83 21.68
C LYS A 163 2.85 -21.33 21.67
N ASN A 164 3.28 -22.05 22.71
CA ASN A 164 3.12 -23.50 22.78
C ASN A 164 1.64 -23.90 22.99
N GLN A 165 0.79 -22.96 23.41
CA GLN A 165 -0.66 -23.16 23.55
C GLN A 165 -1.43 -22.83 22.25
N ALA A 166 -0.82 -22.06 21.35
CA ALA A 166 -1.44 -21.63 20.12
C ALA A 166 -1.51 -22.78 19.11
N LYS A 167 -2.71 -22.99 18.55
CA LYS A 167 -2.96 -23.98 17.48
C LYS A 167 -2.92 -23.35 16.10
N PHE A 168 -3.21 -22.04 16.02
CA PHE A 168 -3.25 -21.30 14.76
C PHE A 168 -2.50 -19.97 14.84
N VAL A 169 -2.06 -19.50 13.68
CA VAL A 169 -1.63 -18.13 13.46
C VAL A 169 -2.57 -17.48 12.46
N VAL A 170 -2.98 -16.24 12.73
CA VAL A 170 -3.77 -15.43 11.80
C VAL A 170 -2.93 -14.23 11.35
N ALA A 171 -2.66 -14.15 10.05
CA ALA A 171 -2.04 -12.98 9.44
C ALA A 171 -3.03 -11.82 9.44
N THR A 172 -2.57 -10.62 9.79
CA THR A 172 -3.41 -9.42 9.85
C THR A 172 -2.76 -8.24 9.14
N TYR A 173 -3.57 -7.48 8.43
CA TYR A 173 -3.15 -6.29 7.70
C TYR A 173 -4.22 -5.21 7.83
N ARG A 174 -3.80 -4.02 8.27
CA ARG A 174 -4.64 -2.82 8.46
C ARG A 174 -5.95 -3.08 9.20
N GLY A 175 -5.84 -3.77 10.34
CA GLY A 175 -6.98 -3.99 11.22
C GLY A 175 -7.95 -5.09 10.79
N LEU A 176 -7.61 -5.85 9.74
CA LEU A 176 -8.36 -7.01 9.27
C LEU A 176 -7.52 -8.28 9.30
N THR A 177 -8.16 -9.41 9.58
CA THR A 177 -7.59 -10.73 9.36
C THR A 177 -7.50 -11.05 7.86
N ARG A 178 -6.42 -11.74 7.47
CA ARG A 178 -6.08 -12.01 6.06
C ARG A 178 -5.98 -13.47 5.73
N GLU A 179 -5.32 -14.25 6.58
CA GLU A 179 -5.15 -15.67 6.34
C GLU A 179 -4.93 -16.42 7.64
N VAL A 180 -5.34 -17.68 7.69
CA VAL A 180 -5.27 -18.55 8.87
C VAL A 180 -4.40 -19.76 8.57
N TYR A 181 -3.36 -19.93 9.39
CA TYR A 181 -2.43 -21.05 9.30
C TYR A 181 -2.55 -21.94 10.52
N LYS A 182 -2.63 -23.25 10.30
CA LYS A 182 -2.47 -24.26 11.35
C LYS A 182 -0.98 -24.42 11.66
N ILE A 183 -0.63 -24.32 12.93
CA ILE A 183 0.74 -24.54 13.40
C ILE A 183 1.00 -26.05 13.50
N HIS A 184 2.12 -26.52 12.95
CA HIS A 184 2.65 -27.86 13.21
C HIS A 184 3.72 -27.84 14.28
N GLU A 185 4.66 -26.90 14.19
CA GLU A 185 5.77 -26.76 15.12
C GLU A 185 6.31 -25.33 15.14
N TRP A 186 6.96 -24.99 16.26
CA TRP A 186 7.72 -23.74 16.43
C TRP A 186 9.21 -24.01 16.28
N PHE A 187 9.93 -23.10 15.64
CA PHE A 187 11.38 -23.17 15.51
C PHE A 187 12.03 -21.83 15.88
N PRO A 188 13.21 -21.85 16.52
CA PRO A 188 13.97 -20.65 16.81
C PRO A 188 14.65 -20.10 15.55
N VAL A 189 14.80 -18.79 15.48
CA VAL A 189 15.48 -18.03 14.43
C VAL A 189 16.42 -17.03 15.10
N GLU A 190 17.72 -17.24 14.97
CA GLU A 190 18.72 -16.33 15.53
C GLU A 190 18.90 -15.10 14.63
N ILE A 191 18.72 -13.91 15.20
CA ILE A 191 18.91 -12.63 14.49
C ILE A 191 19.68 -11.69 15.42
N GLU A 192 20.89 -11.29 15.03
CA GLU A 192 21.73 -10.34 15.78
C GLU A 192 21.93 -10.76 17.27
N GLY A 193 22.11 -12.06 17.50
CA GLY A 193 22.29 -12.62 18.85
C GLY A 193 21.01 -12.66 19.71
N LYS A 194 19.84 -12.43 19.11
CA LYS A 194 18.53 -12.55 19.76
C LYS A 194 17.71 -13.66 19.11
N THR A 195 17.21 -14.58 19.93
CA THR A 195 16.26 -15.60 19.50
C THR A 195 14.92 -14.98 19.16
N ARG A 196 14.50 -15.15 17.91
CA ARG A 196 13.13 -14.94 17.45
C ARG A 196 12.50 -16.28 17.14
N TRP A 197 11.19 -16.28 16.92
CA TRP A 197 10.45 -17.50 16.63
C TRP A 197 9.81 -17.45 15.25
N GLY A 198 9.77 -18.61 14.61
CA GLY A 198 8.93 -18.90 13.47
C GLY A 198 8.15 -20.19 13.67
N PHE A 199 7.21 -20.46 12.79
CA PHE A 199 6.44 -21.69 12.78
C PHE A 199 6.45 -22.34 11.41
N ASN A 200 6.41 -23.68 11.41
CA ASN A 200 6.06 -24.46 10.24
C ASN A 200 4.57 -24.78 10.33
N GLY A 201 3.83 -24.49 9.27
CA GLY A 201 2.38 -24.61 9.24
C GLY A 201 1.87 -24.76 7.82
N VAL A 202 0.57 -24.96 7.73
CA VAL A 202 -0.19 -25.05 6.47
C VAL A 202 -1.43 -24.18 6.58
N LEU A 203 -2.09 -23.89 5.46
CA LEU A 203 -3.41 -23.26 5.51
C LEU A 203 -4.35 -24.08 6.40
N ALA A 204 -5.12 -23.37 7.23
CA ALA A 204 -6.21 -24.01 7.97
C ALA A 204 -7.28 -24.54 7.00
N ASN A 205 -8.18 -25.40 7.50
CA ASN A 205 -9.29 -25.87 6.69
C ASN A 205 -10.18 -24.70 6.24
N GLU A 206 -10.88 -24.87 5.11
CA GLU A 206 -11.68 -23.80 4.51
C GLU A 206 -12.77 -23.26 5.42
N VAL A 207 -13.43 -24.11 6.21
CA VAL A 207 -14.48 -23.71 7.15
C VAL A 207 -13.93 -22.68 8.15
N LEU A 208 -12.79 -22.98 8.76
CA LEU A 208 -12.17 -22.10 9.74
C LEU A 208 -11.61 -20.82 9.09
N ARG A 209 -11.05 -20.92 7.87
CA ARG A 209 -10.60 -19.76 7.12
C ARG A 209 -11.76 -18.82 6.83
N ASN A 210 -12.87 -19.33 6.32
CA ASN A 210 -14.07 -18.54 6.03
C ASN A 210 -14.68 -17.90 7.29
N GLU A 211 -14.61 -18.59 8.43
CA GLU A 211 -15.07 -18.05 9.72
C GLU A 211 -14.20 -16.89 10.21
N LEU A 212 -12.87 -16.99 10.06
CA LEU A 212 -11.92 -16.09 10.72
C LEU A 212 -11.30 -15.03 9.82
N MET A 213 -11.35 -15.18 8.50
CA MET A 213 -10.83 -14.20 7.54
C MET A 213 -11.72 -12.97 7.42
N TYR A 214 -11.11 -11.83 7.08
CA TYR A 214 -11.80 -10.58 6.81
C TYR A 214 -12.64 -10.04 7.98
N LYS A 215 -12.22 -10.30 9.22
CA LYS A 215 -12.87 -9.80 10.44
C LYS A 215 -12.08 -8.64 11.04
N LEU A 216 -12.78 -7.74 11.71
CA LEU A 216 -12.18 -6.57 12.38
C LEU A 216 -11.47 -6.96 13.67
N ILE A 217 -10.19 -6.61 13.77
CA ILE A 217 -9.35 -6.86 14.96
C ILE A 217 -9.03 -5.58 15.76
N SER A 218 -9.73 -4.49 15.49
CA SER A 218 -9.50 -3.18 16.10
C SER A 218 -9.59 -3.20 17.64
N SER A 219 -10.38 -4.11 18.22
CA SER A 219 -10.47 -4.33 19.66
C SER A 219 -9.21 -4.93 20.29
N PHE A 220 -8.35 -5.59 19.51
CA PHE A 220 -7.21 -6.35 20.02
C PHE A 220 -5.90 -5.57 20.02
N PHE A 221 -5.76 -4.58 19.13
CA PHE A 221 -4.57 -3.73 19.00
C PHE A 221 -4.92 -2.28 19.31
N SER A 222 -4.23 -1.68 20.29
CA SER A 222 -4.33 -0.25 20.52
C SER A 222 -3.72 0.53 19.35
N LYS A 223 -4.25 1.72 19.05
CA LYS A 223 -3.67 2.62 18.05
C LYS A 223 -2.20 2.88 18.40
N GLY A 224 -1.29 2.59 17.46
CA GLY A 224 0.15 2.77 17.66
C GLY A 224 0.86 1.63 18.41
N ALA A 225 0.23 0.47 18.59
CA ALA A 225 0.89 -0.68 19.20
C ALA A 225 2.18 -1.07 18.43
N VAL A 226 3.31 -1.02 19.14
CA VAL A 226 4.64 -1.35 18.58
C VAL A 226 4.83 -2.85 18.38
N ASN A 227 4.15 -3.67 19.21
CA ASN A 227 4.23 -5.12 19.11
C ASN A 227 3.21 -5.65 18.08
N PRO A 228 3.66 -6.30 17.00
CA PRO A 228 2.75 -6.87 15.99
C PRO A 228 2.05 -8.15 16.44
N ILE A 229 2.34 -8.66 17.64
CA ILE A 229 1.84 -9.96 18.13
C ILE A 229 0.73 -9.77 19.16
N LYS A 230 -0.36 -10.53 19.01
CA LYS A 230 -1.40 -10.69 20.03
C LYS A 230 -1.73 -12.16 20.24
N TYR A 231 -1.66 -12.61 21.50
CA TYR A 231 -2.13 -13.93 21.90
C TYR A 231 -3.61 -13.88 22.25
N LEU A 232 -4.38 -14.83 21.75
CA LEU A 232 -5.79 -15.03 22.07
C LEU A 232 -5.99 -16.47 22.55
N ASN A 233 -6.59 -16.63 23.73
CA ASN A 233 -6.89 -17.94 24.33
C ASN A 233 -5.66 -18.86 24.49
N CYS A 234 -4.47 -18.28 24.69
CA CYS A 234 -3.17 -18.94 24.88
C CYS A 234 -2.44 -18.36 26.10
#